data_AF-B4QIM1-F1
#
_entry.id   AF-B4QIM1-F1
#
_cell.length_a   1.000
_cell.length_b   1.000
_cell.length_c   1.000
_cell.angle_alpha   90.00
_cell.angle_beta   90.00
_cell.angle_gamma   90.00
#
_symmetry.space_group_name_H-M   'P 1'
#
loop_
_entity.id
_entity.type
_entity.pdbx_description
1 polymer ?
#
loop_
_entity_poly.entity_id
_entity_poly.type
_entity_poly.pdbx_seq_one_letter_code
_entity_poly.pdbx_strand_id
1 'polypeptide(L)'
;MDSRALDLDEISVKSTDQVVTGFRFRVFKQHLNLEVRFSSFNFSTGRLIEPQTKSFWLGNQNSHLEGHRKRLILKESDLPTASELPSLPLSQNNQFLEFGSSSQLKDAAQNTVPFIDVQEVVPRPAMPLAGLGIYYKGRPGYGGFFAPKVMTYDLSKTLLEKL
;
A
#
# COMPACT_ATOMS: atom_id res chain seq x y z
N MET A 1 -8.28 -11.34 -20.83
CA MET A 1 -7.84 -9.93 -20.77
C MET A 1 -6.63 -9.86 -19.87
N ASP A 2 -5.63 -9.09 -20.27
CA ASP A 2 -4.37 -8.93 -19.54
C ASP A 2 -4.58 -8.10 -18.26
N SER A 3 -4.02 -8.53 -17.13
CA SER A 3 -4.25 -7.95 -15.79
C SER A 3 -2.91 -7.60 -15.16
N ARG A 4 -2.43 -6.37 -15.44
CA ARG A 4 -1.11 -5.87 -15.00
C ARG A 4 -1.19 -4.68 -14.06
N ALA A 5 -2.39 -4.29 -13.65
CA ALA A 5 -2.61 -3.13 -12.80
C ALA A 5 -2.60 -3.51 -11.32
N LEU A 6 -1.99 -2.65 -10.51
CA LEU A 6 -2.05 -2.70 -9.05
C LEU A 6 -2.72 -1.42 -8.55
N ASP A 7 -3.73 -1.60 -7.72
CA ASP A 7 -4.40 -0.52 -7.01
C ASP A 7 -3.52 0.00 -5.87
N LEU A 8 -3.39 1.33 -5.80
CA LEU A 8 -2.58 2.04 -4.81
C LEU A 8 -3.51 2.63 -3.77
N ASP A 9 -3.57 1.97 -2.62
CA ASP A 9 -4.49 2.29 -1.55
C ASP A 9 -3.84 2.10 -0.18
N GLU A 10 -4.29 2.94 0.75
CA GLU A 10 -4.07 2.82 2.18
C GLU A 10 -5.38 2.40 2.83
N ILE A 11 -5.36 1.22 3.46
CA ILE A 11 -6.50 0.62 4.14
C ILE A 11 -6.25 0.69 5.64
N SER A 12 -7.04 1.53 6.32
CA SER A 12 -6.93 1.75 7.76
C SER A 12 -8.30 1.82 8.42
N VAL A 13 -8.32 1.50 9.71
CA VAL A 13 -9.48 1.71 10.58
C VAL A 13 -9.32 3.00 11.37
N LYS A 14 -10.44 3.67 11.65
CA LYS A 14 -10.43 4.88 12.49
C LYS A 14 -10.54 4.55 13.99
N SER A 15 -11.00 3.34 14.33
CA SER A 15 -11.17 2.93 15.72
C SER A 15 -9.86 2.45 16.34
N THR A 16 -9.70 2.68 17.63
CA THR A 16 -8.49 2.33 18.41
C THR A 16 -8.52 0.93 19.02
N ASP A 17 -9.63 0.20 18.84
CA ASP A 17 -9.90 -1.13 19.40
C ASP A 17 -9.69 -2.27 18.41
N GLN A 18 -9.16 -1.97 17.23
CA GLN A 18 -8.89 -2.92 16.16
C GLN A 18 -7.39 -2.98 15.87
N VAL A 19 -6.90 -4.05 15.26
CA VAL A 19 -5.49 -4.15 14.87
C VAL A 19 -5.38 -4.98 13.60
N VAL A 20 -4.42 -4.66 12.75
CA VAL A 20 -4.08 -5.48 11.60
C VAL A 20 -3.58 -6.85 12.07
N THR A 21 -4.19 -7.92 11.56
CA THR A 21 -3.78 -9.31 11.83
C THR A 21 -3.47 -10.10 10.57
N GLY A 22 -3.67 -9.50 9.39
CA GLY A 22 -3.29 -10.09 8.13
C GLY A 22 -3.59 -9.18 6.96
N PHE A 23 -3.12 -9.58 5.79
CA PHE A 23 -3.49 -8.97 4.52
C PHE A 23 -3.55 -10.05 3.45
N ARG A 24 -4.20 -9.74 2.34
CA ARG A 24 -4.19 -10.56 1.14
C ARG A 24 -4.32 -9.68 -0.09
N PHE A 25 -3.89 -10.22 -1.22
CA PHE A 25 -4.24 -9.65 -2.50
C PHE A 25 -5.43 -10.39 -3.07
N ARG A 26 -6.31 -9.65 -3.74
CA ARG A 26 -7.38 -10.20 -4.57
C ARG A 26 -7.30 -9.58 -5.96
N VAL A 27 -7.82 -10.29 -6.96
CA VAL A 27 -8.10 -9.69 -8.26
C VAL A 27 -9.51 -9.11 -8.21
N PHE A 28 -9.64 -7.79 -8.37
CA PHE A 28 -10.91 -7.08 -8.39
C PHE A 28 -11.01 -6.25 -9.67
N LYS A 29 -12.00 -6.57 -10.51
CA LYS A 29 -12.23 -5.89 -11.79
C LYS A 29 -10.93 -5.72 -12.60
N GLN A 30 -10.15 -6.81 -12.75
CA GLN A 30 -8.88 -6.87 -13.52
C GLN A 30 -7.68 -6.13 -12.91
N HIS A 31 -7.79 -5.62 -11.68
CA HIS A 31 -6.66 -5.07 -10.94
C HIS A 31 -6.32 -5.97 -9.75
N LEU A 32 -5.04 -6.04 -9.40
CA LEU A 32 -4.61 -6.55 -8.11
C LEU A 32 -4.94 -5.49 -7.04
N ASN A 33 -5.62 -5.90 -5.97
CA ASN A 33 -6.12 -5.00 -4.94
C ASN A 33 -5.79 -5.55 -3.54
N LEU A 34 -5.41 -4.67 -2.63
CA LEU A 34 -5.07 -4.99 -1.24
C LEU A 34 -6.34 -5.10 -0.39
N GLU A 35 -6.45 -6.19 0.37
CA GLU A 35 -7.38 -6.32 1.49
C GLU A 35 -6.61 -6.56 2.78
N VAL A 36 -7.06 -5.91 3.85
CA VAL A 36 -6.45 -5.97 5.18
C VAL A 36 -7.45 -6.58 6.15
N ARG A 37 -6.98 -7.54 6.94
CA ARG A 37 -7.75 -8.16 8.00
C ARG A 37 -7.52 -7.38 9.29
N PHE A 38 -8.61 -6.93 9.88
CA PHE A 38 -8.63 -6.31 11.20
C PHE A 38 -9.28 -7.24 12.21
N SER A 39 -8.76 -7.25 13.44
CA SER A 39 -9.30 -7.99 14.57
C SER A 39 -9.47 -7.06 15.76
N SER A 40 -10.56 -7.20 16.52
CA SER A 40 -10.68 -6.49 17.79
C SER A 40 -9.58 -6.93 18.77
N PHE A 41 -9.03 -5.99 19.54
CA PHE A 41 -8.01 -6.29 20.54
C PHE A 41 -8.12 -5.38 21.76
N ASN A 42 -7.60 -5.85 22.89
CA ASN A 42 -7.47 -5.05 24.09
C ASN A 42 -6.10 -4.36 24.10
N PHE A 43 -6.10 -3.02 24.00
CA PHE A 43 -4.89 -2.22 23.89
C PHE A 43 -3.90 -2.44 25.04
N SER A 44 -4.39 -2.46 26.28
CA SER A 44 -3.54 -2.59 27.47
C SER A 44 -2.85 -3.96 27.59
N THR A 45 -3.52 -5.03 27.14
CA THR A 45 -3.01 -6.41 27.27
C THR A 45 -2.37 -6.94 25.99
N GLY A 46 -2.61 -6.30 24.84
CA GLY A 46 -2.19 -6.77 23.53
C GLY A 46 -2.92 -8.03 23.03
N ARG A 47 -3.98 -8.50 23.72
CA ARG A 47 -4.69 -9.73 23.35
C ARG A 47 -5.84 -9.46 22.38
N LEU A 48 -5.97 -10.32 21.37
CA LEU A 48 -7.13 -10.31 20.46
C LEU A 48 -8.41 -10.73 21.20
N ILE A 49 -9.53 -10.12 20.83
CA ILE A 49 -10.85 -10.40 21.39
C ILE A 49 -11.63 -11.20 20.34
N GLU A 50 -11.92 -12.47 20.66
CA GLU A 50 -12.73 -13.37 19.82
C GLU A 50 -12.38 -13.32 18.32
N PRO A 51 -11.11 -13.52 17.91
CA PRO A 51 -10.66 -13.25 16.54
C PRO A 51 -11.33 -14.11 15.46
N GLN A 52 -12.00 -15.21 15.83
CA GLN A 52 -12.76 -16.05 14.91
C GLN A 52 -14.09 -15.40 14.48
N THR A 53 -14.67 -14.54 15.32
CA THR A 53 -15.99 -13.91 15.09
C THR A 53 -15.89 -12.39 14.96
N LYS A 54 -14.90 -11.75 15.61
CA LYS A 54 -14.67 -10.29 15.62
C LYS A 54 -13.50 -9.87 14.74
N SER A 55 -13.30 -10.56 13.63
CA SER A 55 -12.38 -10.13 12.58
C SER A 55 -13.11 -9.91 11.27
N PHE A 56 -12.67 -8.93 10.49
CA PHE A 56 -13.22 -8.66 9.17
C PHE A 56 -12.14 -8.25 8.18
N TRP A 57 -12.43 -8.43 6.90
CA TRP A 57 -11.60 -7.97 5.80
C TRP A 57 -12.11 -6.62 5.31
N LEU A 58 -11.20 -5.67 5.14
CA LEU A 58 -11.47 -4.36 4.58
C LEU A 58 -10.61 -4.17 3.34
N GLY A 59 -11.20 -3.62 2.28
CA GLY A 59 -10.50 -3.27 1.04
C GLY A 59 -11.26 -2.18 0.31
N ASN A 60 -10.56 -1.46 -0.55
CA ASN A 60 -11.17 -0.41 -1.36
C ASN A 60 -12.01 -1.04 -2.49
N GLN A 61 -13.30 -0.69 -2.54
CA GLN A 61 -14.24 -1.20 -3.55
C GLN A 61 -14.36 -0.30 -4.78
N ASN A 62 -13.66 0.84 -4.80
CA ASN A 62 -13.64 1.73 -5.96
C ASN A 62 -13.02 1.03 -7.17
N SER A 63 -13.56 1.34 -8.34
CA SER A 63 -13.24 0.68 -9.59
C SER A 63 -12.73 1.68 -10.64
N HIS A 64 -11.71 1.28 -11.40
CA HIS A 64 -11.28 2.05 -12.57
C HIS A 64 -12.37 2.12 -13.66
N LEU A 65 -13.20 1.08 -13.80
CA LEU A 65 -14.29 1.02 -14.78
C LEU A 65 -15.38 2.08 -14.55
N GLU A 66 -15.48 2.60 -13.33
CA GLU A 66 -16.46 3.62 -12.95
C GLU A 66 -15.84 5.04 -12.93
N GLY A 67 -14.57 5.17 -13.34
CA GLY A 67 -13.84 6.44 -13.27
C GLY A 67 -13.43 6.86 -11.85
N HIS A 68 -13.68 6.02 -10.83
CA HIS A 68 -13.33 6.31 -9.44
C HIS A 68 -11.83 6.19 -9.13
N ARG A 69 -11.03 5.62 -10.05
CA ARG A 69 -9.58 5.48 -9.89
C ARG A 69 -8.81 6.20 -10.99
N LYS A 70 -7.78 6.95 -10.61
CA LYS A 70 -6.88 7.66 -11.55
C LYS A 70 -5.66 6.80 -11.89
N ARG A 71 -5.40 6.62 -13.19
CA ARG A 71 -4.18 5.95 -13.68
C ARG A 71 -2.97 6.86 -13.50
N LEU A 72 -1.91 6.32 -12.90
CA LEU A 72 -0.56 6.89 -12.97
C LEU A 72 0.13 6.37 -14.24
N ILE A 73 0.90 7.25 -14.90
CA ILE A 73 1.57 6.94 -16.15
C ILE A 73 3.07 7.12 -15.95
N LEU A 74 3.83 6.05 -16.18
CA LEU A 74 5.29 6.10 -16.29
C LEU A 74 5.63 6.40 -17.75
N LYS A 75 6.39 7.47 -17.99
CA LYS A 75 6.84 7.85 -19.34
C LYS A 75 8.33 7.55 -19.46
N GLU A 76 8.74 6.82 -20.50
CA GLU A 76 10.14 6.55 -20.87
C GLU A 76 11.07 6.37 -19.66
N SER A 77 10.65 5.45 -18.80
CA SER A 77 11.20 5.29 -17.47
C SER A 77 12.37 4.32 -17.48
N ASP A 78 13.51 4.78 -16.96
CA ASP A 78 14.72 3.97 -16.76
C ASP A 78 14.57 3.04 -15.54
N LEU A 79 15.59 2.23 -15.29
CA LEU A 79 15.68 1.36 -14.13
C LEU A 79 15.53 2.13 -12.80
N PRO A 80 14.61 1.72 -11.91
CA PRO A 80 14.39 2.40 -10.62
C PRO A 80 15.66 2.54 -9.76
N THR A 81 16.58 1.59 -9.87
CA THR A 81 17.86 1.53 -9.12
C THR A 81 18.96 2.39 -9.71
N ALA A 82 18.80 2.92 -10.93
CA ALA A 82 19.77 3.81 -11.57
C ALA A 82 19.65 5.27 -11.09
N SER A 83 18.62 5.60 -10.30
CA SER A 83 18.43 6.96 -9.79
C SER A 83 19.43 7.29 -8.68
N GLU A 84 20.18 8.39 -8.84
CA GLU A 84 21.11 8.89 -7.82
C GLU A 84 20.40 9.49 -6.59
N LEU A 85 19.10 9.84 -6.73
CA LEU A 85 18.33 10.49 -5.68
C LEU A 85 17.34 9.52 -5.02
N PRO A 86 17.07 9.65 -3.71
CA PRO A 86 16.09 8.83 -3.01
C PRO A 86 14.69 8.93 -3.66
N SER A 87 13.97 7.82 -3.72
CA SER A 87 12.59 7.80 -4.22
C SER A 87 11.66 8.66 -3.36
N LEU A 88 10.78 9.42 -4.01
CA LEU A 88 9.73 10.19 -3.34
C LEU A 88 8.40 9.42 -3.39
N PRO A 89 7.54 9.49 -2.36
CA PRO A 89 6.17 8.99 -2.46
C PRO A 89 5.39 9.85 -3.47
N LEU A 90 4.82 9.21 -4.50
CA LEU A 90 4.19 9.93 -5.62
C LEU A 90 2.72 9.57 -5.85
N SER A 91 2.23 8.47 -5.27
CA SER A 91 0.81 8.11 -5.36
C SER A 91 -0.04 8.65 -4.22
N GLN A 92 -1.34 8.67 -4.47
CA GLN A 92 -2.41 8.95 -3.52
C GLN A 92 -3.43 7.80 -3.56
N ASN A 93 -4.33 7.73 -2.57
CA ASN A 93 -5.44 6.77 -2.57
C ASN A 93 -6.31 6.90 -3.84
N ASN A 94 -6.97 5.80 -4.22
CA ASN A 94 -7.76 5.71 -5.45
C ASN A 94 -6.94 5.97 -6.72
N GLN A 95 -5.66 5.62 -6.69
CA GLN A 95 -4.85 5.55 -7.89
C GLN A 95 -4.55 4.11 -8.23
N PHE A 96 -4.10 3.89 -9.45
CA PHE A 96 -3.55 2.61 -9.87
C PHE A 96 -2.41 2.83 -10.84
N LEU A 97 -1.55 1.85 -10.93
CA LEU A 97 -0.44 1.84 -11.86
C LEU A 97 -0.26 0.45 -12.44
N GLU A 98 0.17 0.39 -13.69
CA GLU A 98 0.39 -0.87 -14.40
C GLU A 98 1.87 -1.21 -14.44
N PHE A 99 2.17 -2.50 -14.37
CA PHE A 99 3.45 -3.00 -14.85
C PHE A 99 3.56 -2.75 -16.36
N GLY A 100 4.69 -2.22 -16.78
CA GLY A 100 5.04 -2.00 -18.17
C GLY A 100 6.52 -2.24 -18.41
N SER A 101 6.93 -2.19 -19.66
CA SER A 101 8.35 -2.22 -19.99
C SER A 101 9.04 -0.91 -19.62
N SER A 102 10.32 -1.00 -19.26
CA SER A 102 11.23 0.12 -19.19
C SER A 102 11.45 0.79 -20.55
N SER A 103 12.16 1.92 -20.57
CA SER A 103 12.37 2.72 -21.78
C SER A 103 13.15 1.97 -22.86
N GLN A 104 12.58 1.91 -24.06
CA GLN A 104 13.28 1.37 -25.23
C GLN A 104 14.58 2.13 -25.53
N LEU A 105 14.60 3.44 -25.28
CA LEU A 105 15.77 4.28 -25.56
C LEU A 105 16.89 4.11 -24.53
N LYS A 106 16.56 3.78 -23.28
CA LYS A 106 17.54 3.73 -22.19
C LYS A 106 18.07 2.33 -21.94
N ASP A 107 17.23 1.31 -22.03
CA ASP A 107 17.61 -0.08 -21.76
C ASP A 107 16.97 -1.09 -22.72
N ALA A 108 16.54 -0.64 -23.91
CA ALA A 108 15.87 -1.48 -24.90
C ALA A 108 14.63 -2.22 -24.37
N ALA A 109 13.92 -1.66 -23.37
CA ALA A 109 12.71 -2.22 -22.79
C ALA A 109 12.91 -3.62 -22.18
N GLN A 110 14.11 -3.90 -21.69
CA GLN A 110 14.51 -5.22 -21.16
C GLN A 110 13.96 -5.51 -19.76
N ASN A 111 13.43 -4.52 -19.05
CA ASN A 111 12.97 -4.66 -17.68
C ASN A 111 11.47 -4.39 -17.54
N THR A 112 10.84 -5.02 -16.53
CA THR A 112 9.46 -4.72 -16.13
C THR A 112 9.48 -3.77 -14.95
N VAL A 113 8.79 -2.64 -15.07
CA VAL A 113 8.71 -1.59 -14.05
C VAL A 113 7.24 -1.29 -13.71
N PRO A 114 6.93 -0.81 -12.49
CA PRO A 114 7.82 -0.62 -11.33
C PRO A 114 8.39 -1.91 -10.76
N PHE A 115 9.48 -1.81 -9.99
CA PHE A 115 9.97 -2.91 -9.16
C PHE A 115 9.14 -3.04 -7.87
N ILE A 116 9.24 -4.18 -7.19
CA ILE A 116 8.67 -4.35 -5.84
C ILE A 116 9.75 -3.99 -4.82
N ASP A 117 9.43 -3.06 -3.92
CA ASP A 117 10.28 -2.78 -2.78
C ASP A 117 10.07 -3.84 -1.70
N VAL A 118 11.09 -4.67 -1.48
CA VAL A 118 11.07 -5.78 -0.51
C VAL A 118 11.73 -5.42 0.83
N GLN A 119 12.07 -4.14 1.03
CA GLN A 119 12.64 -3.68 2.30
C GLN A 119 11.65 -3.82 3.45
N GLU A 120 12.20 -4.08 4.64
CA GLU A 120 11.41 -4.18 5.87
C GLU A 120 10.77 -2.82 6.22
N VAL A 121 9.47 -2.83 6.47
CA VAL A 121 8.71 -1.65 6.93
C VAL A 121 8.11 -1.99 8.29
N VAL A 122 8.83 -1.63 9.35
CA VAL A 122 8.44 -1.89 10.75
C VAL A 122 8.42 -0.60 11.56
N PRO A 123 7.38 -0.38 12.39
CA PRO A 123 7.36 0.76 13.29
C PRO A 123 8.43 0.61 14.37
N ARG A 124 9.09 1.73 14.71
CA ARG A 124 10.04 1.82 15.82
C ARG A 124 9.65 3.00 16.70
N PRO A 125 9.21 2.78 17.96
CA PRO A 125 9.09 1.49 18.65
C PRO A 125 7.98 0.59 18.06
N ALA A 126 8.05 -0.71 18.37
CA ALA A 126 7.02 -1.67 17.97
C ALA A 126 5.65 -1.28 18.57
N MET A 127 4.61 -1.29 17.73
CA MET A 127 3.26 -0.90 18.15
C MET A 127 2.18 -1.53 17.27
N PRO A 128 0.92 -1.60 17.74
CA PRO A 128 -0.21 -2.07 16.94
C PRO A 128 -0.36 -1.27 15.65
N LEU A 129 -0.60 -1.96 14.54
CA LEU A 129 -0.84 -1.35 13.24
C LEU A 129 -2.32 -1.03 13.07
N ALA A 130 -2.62 0.21 12.69
CA ALA A 130 -3.95 0.72 12.40
C ALA A 130 -4.35 0.52 10.93
N GLY A 131 -3.39 0.17 10.07
CA GLY A 131 -3.63 -0.04 8.66
C GLY A 131 -2.39 -0.47 7.90
N LEU A 132 -2.60 -0.87 6.66
CA LEU A 132 -1.57 -1.19 5.68
C LEU A 132 -1.91 -0.53 4.36
N GLY A 133 -0.89 -0.30 3.54
CA GLY A 133 -1.08 0.19 2.18
C GLY A 133 0.01 -0.26 1.22
N ILE A 134 -0.28 -0.07 -0.05
CA ILE A 134 0.71 -0.14 -1.13
C ILE A 134 0.68 1.20 -1.85
N TYR A 135 1.86 1.79 -2.03
CA TYR A 135 2.01 3.08 -2.69
C TYR A 135 3.12 3.01 -3.73
N TYR A 136 3.07 3.92 -4.69
CA TYR A 136 4.14 4.12 -5.67
C TYR A 136 5.10 5.20 -5.18
N LYS A 137 6.40 4.89 -5.24
CA LYS A 137 7.48 5.84 -5.02
C LYS A 137 8.50 5.81 -6.15
N GLY A 138 9.10 6.95 -6.46
CA GLY A 138 10.10 7.02 -7.52
C GLY A 138 10.62 8.41 -7.78
N ARG A 139 11.17 8.60 -8.98
CA ARG A 139 11.68 9.87 -9.51
C ARG A 139 11.22 10.05 -10.96
N PRO A 140 11.01 11.30 -11.42
CA PRO A 140 10.74 11.55 -12.83
C PRO A 140 11.81 10.92 -13.73
N GLY A 141 11.38 10.19 -14.76
CA GLY A 141 12.28 9.51 -15.69
C GLY A 141 12.75 8.11 -15.27
N TYR A 142 12.32 7.60 -14.11
CA TYR A 142 12.65 6.28 -13.59
C TYR A 142 11.37 5.48 -13.26
N GLY A 143 11.44 4.16 -13.34
CA GLY A 143 10.27 3.27 -13.21
C GLY A 143 9.71 3.15 -11.80
N GLY A 144 10.47 3.59 -10.79
CA GLY A 144 10.09 3.56 -9.38
C GLY A 144 9.76 2.17 -8.82
N PHE A 145 9.05 2.18 -7.70
CA PHE A 145 8.74 1.00 -6.90
C PHE A 145 7.30 0.99 -6.42
N PHE A 146 6.69 -0.19 -6.38
CA PHE A 146 5.57 -0.47 -5.49
C PHE A 146 6.13 -0.80 -4.11
N ALA A 147 5.76 0.00 -3.11
CA ALA A 147 6.28 -0.09 -1.77
C ALA A 147 5.18 -0.35 -0.73
N PRO A 148 5.42 -1.23 0.25
CA PRO A 148 4.53 -1.39 1.38
C PRO A 148 4.56 -0.17 2.29
N LYS A 149 3.42 0.13 2.90
CA LYS A 149 3.25 1.16 3.92
C LYS A 149 2.54 0.55 5.12
N VAL A 150 3.04 0.84 6.32
CA VAL A 150 2.36 0.53 7.58
C VAL A 150 1.83 1.83 8.20
N MET A 151 0.65 1.76 8.80
CA MET A 151 0.01 2.91 9.46
C MET A 151 -0.15 2.57 10.93
N THR A 152 0.19 3.52 11.79
CA THR A 152 0.13 3.35 13.25
C THR A 152 -0.97 4.21 13.85
N TYR A 153 -1.35 3.91 15.09
CA TYR A 153 -2.29 4.71 15.84
C TYR A 153 -1.73 6.10 16.15
N ASP A 154 -2.57 7.12 16.00
CA ASP A 154 -2.31 8.44 16.58
C ASP A 154 -2.64 8.40 18.09
N LEU A 155 -1.61 8.13 18.88
CA LEU A 155 -1.71 8.03 20.34
C LEU A 155 -1.72 9.39 21.04
N SER A 156 -1.59 10.49 20.30
CA SER A 156 -1.56 11.85 20.86
C SER A 156 -2.84 12.14 21.66
N LYS A 157 -3.98 11.64 21.19
CA LYS A 157 -5.29 11.81 21.85
C LYS A 157 -5.41 10.99 23.13
N THR A 158 -4.87 9.77 23.15
CA THR A 158 -4.93 8.87 24.30
C THR A 158 -3.99 9.28 25.43
N LEU A 159 -2.91 9.99 25.12
CA LEU A 159 -2.00 10.57 26.11
C LEU A 159 -2.62 11.80 26.81
N LEU A 160 -3.40 12.60 26.09
CA LEU A 160 -4.05 13.81 26.64
C LEU A 160 -5.21 13.50 27.60
N GLU A 161 -5.88 12.35 27.46
CA GLU A 161 -6.95 11.93 28.39
C GLU A 161 -6.42 11.41 29.74
N LYS A 162 -5.10 11.23 29.87
CA LYS A 162 -4.44 10.70 31.07
C LYS A 162 -3.59 11.73 31.83
N LEU A 163 -3.63 13.00 31.42
CA LEU A 163 -3.00 14.14 32.09
C LEU A 163 -4.09 15.09 32.62
#